data_AF-A0A7V4LZ43-F1
#
_entry.id   AF-A0A7V4LZ43-F1
#
_cell.length_a   1.000
_cell.length_b   1.000
_cell.length_c   1.000
_cell.angle_alpha   90.00
_cell.angle_beta   90.00
_cell.angle_gamma   90.00
#
_symmetry.space_group_name_H-M   'P 1'
#
loop_
_entity.id
_entity.type
_entity.pdbx_description
1 polymer ?
#
loop_
_entity_poly.entity_id
_entity_poly.type
_entity_poly.pdbx_seq_one_letter_code
_entity_poly.pdbx_strand_id
1 'polypeptide(L)'
;MKMRLWSCFIACSSFLMLGGWSGKAEESVEPPPEAFRDGLPVSMMKTLNEMEPRILIPSLPYAITNPGSYYLLGVLRGTGGIYVACSAVTIDLNGFGVWGMTNCRSHGIELGPEVSVVQVKNGMVAEWNGWGIYSGTDSTCCVMEDLSVGMNSDGGISVGAGSRLERVLVAECGGCGMVVGPASTVTDCKVTDNVGTGIVVGAASSVLSTLSANNGCDGIFADIYCTVRDCTLMGNARNGIACTASCRVLECNIGNNGKPLPPSAGICLKGPGNQVKGNNITANGKGISVENMSTGNWIDNNSFIDNELGLEVLGTGNFIVRNCFGTPLATNGVHSMIMPDNQAAQILENMGSSFTDANPWANIRLTPGN
;
A
#
# COMPACT_ATOMS: atom_id res chain seq x y z
N MET A 1 -0.27 -51.30 -82.07
CA MET A 1 1.08 -51.89 -82.07
C MET A 1 1.45 -52.22 -80.64
N LYS A 2 1.50 -53.53 -80.30
CA LYS A 2 2.18 -54.19 -79.16
C LYS A 2 1.79 -53.78 -77.72
N MET A 3 1.75 -54.62 -76.69
CA MET A 3 1.72 -56.08 -76.43
C MET A 3 1.55 -56.15 -74.88
N ARG A 4 0.57 -56.90 -74.35
CA ARG A 4 0.76 -58.18 -73.60
C ARG A 4 1.82 -58.13 -72.48
N LEU A 5 1.41 -58.20 -71.20
CA LEU A 5 1.18 -59.40 -70.37
C LEU A 5 2.47 -60.13 -69.96
N TRP A 6 2.59 -60.40 -68.66
CA TRP A 6 3.16 -61.60 -67.99
C TRP A 6 2.72 -61.51 -66.51
N SER A 7 1.62 -62.12 -66.04
CA SER A 7 1.38 -63.53 -65.63
C SER A 7 2.50 -64.22 -64.86
N CYS A 8 2.22 -64.58 -63.60
CA CYS A 8 2.52 -65.91 -63.06
C CYS A 8 1.36 -66.41 -62.18
N PHE A 9 0.83 -67.57 -62.59
CA PHE A 9 -0.12 -68.44 -61.91
C PHE A 9 0.54 -69.15 -60.72
N ILE A 10 -0.26 -69.57 -59.73
CA ILE A 10 -0.38 -70.97 -59.29
C ILE A 10 -1.71 -71.12 -58.55
N ALA A 11 -2.46 -72.14 -58.97
CA ALA A 11 -3.75 -72.53 -58.42
C ALA A 11 -3.58 -73.32 -57.11
N CYS A 12 -4.53 -73.17 -56.18
CA CYS A 12 -4.87 -74.27 -55.29
C CYS A 12 -6.33 -74.11 -54.82
N SER A 13 -7.21 -74.89 -55.41
CA SER A 13 -8.53 -75.19 -54.86
C SER A 13 -8.37 -75.97 -53.56
N SER A 14 -9.02 -75.56 -52.47
CA SER A 14 -9.90 -76.42 -51.66
C SER A 14 -10.20 -75.86 -50.25
N PHE A 15 -11.44 -76.13 -49.85
CA PHE A 15 -11.94 -76.31 -48.48
C PHE A 15 -12.20 -75.08 -47.60
N LEU A 16 -13.52 -74.84 -47.43
CA LEU A 16 -14.11 -74.17 -46.28
C LEU A 16 -13.52 -74.69 -44.97
N MET A 17 -13.04 -73.77 -44.14
CA MET A 17 -13.07 -73.90 -42.69
C MET A 17 -13.68 -72.61 -42.13
N LEU A 18 -14.88 -72.74 -41.58
CA LEU A 18 -15.54 -71.74 -40.76
C LEU A 18 -14.65 -71.43 -39.55
N GLY A 19 -13.91 -70.32 -39.62
CA GLY A 19 -13.33 -69.67 -38.46
C GLY A 19 -14.07 -68.37 -38.24
N GLY A 20 -14.95 -68.32 -37.25
CA GLY A 20 -15.79 -67.18 -36.94
C GLY A 20 -14.97 -65.93 -36.65
N TRP A 21 -14.84 -65.05 -37.64
CA TRP A 21 -14.43 -63.68 -37.41
C TRP A 21 -15.68 -62.93 -36.96
N SER A 22 -15.88 -62.85 -35.65
CA SER A 22 -16.71 -61.82 -35.05
C SER A 22 -16.04 -60.49 -35.39
N GLY A 23 -16.48 -59.86 -36.47
CA GLY A 23 -16.31 -58.43 -36.64
C GLY A 23 -17.03 -57.79 -35.46
N LYS A 24 -16.31 -57.39 -34.42
CA LYS A 24 -16.82 -56.35 -33.54
C LYS A 24 -17.11 -55.18 -34.46
N ALA A 25 -18.40 -54.83 -34.57
CA ALA A 25 -18.81 -53.57 -35.14
C ALA A 25 -17.90 -52.47 -34.58
N GLU A 26 -17.50 -51.52 -35.42
CA GLU A 26 -17.00 -50.25 -34.90
C GLU A 26 -17.94 -49.83 -33.78
N GLU A 27 -17.46 -49.84 -32.54
CA GLU A 27 -18.12 -49.09 -31.48
C GLU A 27 -18.05 -47.66 -31.96
N SER A 28 -19.12 -47.22 -32.65
CA SER A 28 -19.32 -45.83 -32.95
C SER A 28 -19.15 -45.12 -31.62
N VAL A 29 -18.16 -44.24 -31.54
CA VAL A 29 -17.98 -43.38 -30.39
C VAL A 29 -19.22 -42.51 -30.33
N GLU A 30 -20.25 -43.00 -29.66
CA GLU A 30 -21.47 -42.25 -29.45
C GLU A 30 -21.14 -41.18 -28.43
N PRO A 31 -21.38 -39.90 -28.75
CA PRO A 31 -21.20 -38.84 -27.79
C PRO A 31 -22.04 -39.15 -26.54
N PRO A 32 -21.56 -38.79 -25.34
CA PRO A 32 -22.24 -39.10 -24.09
C PRO A 32 -23.69 -38.58 -24.14
N PRO A 33 -24.67 -39.26 -23.50
CA PRO A 33 -26.09 -38.89 -23.55
C PRO A 33 -26.35 -37.42 -23.17
N GLU A 34 -25.48 -36.86 -22.33
CA GLU A 34 -25.49 -35.47 -21.85
C GLU A 34 -25.13 -34.44 -22.94
N ALA A 35 -24.51 -34.87 -24.04
CA ALA A 35 -24.17 -34.01 -25.18
C ALA A 35 -25.40 -33.59 -25.97
N PHE A 36 -26.58 -34.17 -25.72
CA PHE A 36 -27.83 -33.84 -26.41
C PHE A 36 -28.97 -33.60 -25.42
N ARG A 37 -29.78 -32.56 -25.70
CA ARG A 37 -31.07 -32.34 -25.06
C ARG A 37 -32.09 -32.17 -26.18
N ASP A 38 -33.14 -32.99 -26.16
CA ASP A 38 -34.18 -33.04 -27.20
C ASP A 38 -33.63 -33.27 -28.62
N GLY A 39 -32.54 -34.05 -28.75
CA GLY A 39 -31.92 -34.37 -30.04
C GLY A 39 -31.05 -33.27 -30.64
N LEU A 40 -30.88 -32.14 -29.95
CA LEU A 40 -29.96 -31.07 -30.33
C LEU A 40 -28.71 -31.10 -29.44
N PRO A 41 -27.51 -30.82 -29.99
CA PRO A 41 -26.31 -30.69 -29.17
C PRO A 41 -26.50 -29.64 -28.08
N VAL A 42 -26.26 -30.01 -26.82
CA VAL A 42 -26.22 -29.05 -25.72
C VAL A 42 -24.91 -28.28 -25.83
N SER A 43 -24.94 -26.94 -25.69
CA SER A 43 -23.70 -26.17 -25.61
C SER A 43 -22.94 -26.56 -24.35
N MET A 44 -21.96 -27.46 -24.49
CA MET A 44 -21.03 -27.84 -23.42
C MET A 44 -19.96 -26.75 -23.19
N MET A 45 -19.81 -25.83 -24.15
CA MET A 45 -18.91 -24.69 -24.05
C MET A 45 -19.67 -23.49 -23.49
N LYS A 46 -19.15 -22.95 -22.38
CA LYS A 46 -19.55 -21.64 -21.86
C LYS A 46 -18.84 -20.55 -22.66
N THR A 47 -19.53 -19.46 -22.92
CA THR A 47 -18.90 -18.25 -23.47
C THR A 47 -17.99 -17.60 -22.42
N LEU A 48 -17.04 -16.77 -22.86
CA LEU A 48 -16.20 -16.00 -21.93
C LEU A 48 -17.06 -15.13 -20.99
N ASN A 49 -18.19 -14.60 -21.48
CA ASN A 49 -19.13 -13.82 -20.68
C ASN A 49 -19.91 -14.67 -19.65
N GLU A 50 -20.10 -15.97 -19.90
CA GLU A 50 -20.71 -16.91 -18.96
C GLU A 50 -19.70 -17.44 -17.93
N MET A 51 -18.40 -17.39 -18.23
CA MET A 51 -17.32 -17.77 -17.32
C MET A 51 -16.83 -16.59 -16.46
N GLU A 52 -16.71 -15.40 -17.05
CA GLU A 52 -16.22 -14.18 -16.43
C GLU A 52 -17.08 -12.99 -16.90
N PRO A 53 -18.25 -12.74 -16.28
CA PRO A 53 -19.09 -11.60 -16.62
C PRO A 53 -18.42 -10.29 -16.19
N ARG A 54 -17.48 -9.82 -17.01
CA ARG A 54 -16.77 -8.55 -16.86
C ARG A 54 -17.11 -7.62 -18.02
N ILE A 55 -17.20 -6.33 -17.74
CA ILE A 55 -17.59 -5.29 -18.68
C ILE A 55 -16.33 -4.57 -19.16
N LEU A 56 -16.13 -4.55 -20.48
CA LEU A 56 -15.01 -3.82 -21.08
C LEU A 56 -15.17 -2.30 -20.89
N ILE A 57 -14.10 -1.61 -20.50
CA ILE A 57 -13.96 -0.16 -20.65
C ILE A 57 -13.21 0.10 -21.97
N PRO A 58 -13.89 0.56 -23.03
CA PRO A 58 -13.30 0.61 -24.37
C PRO A 58 -12.46 1.87 -24.65
N SER A 59 -12.73 2.97 -23.93
CA SER A 59 -12.11 4.28 -24.16
C SER A 59 -12.34 5.21 -22.97
N LEU A 60 -11.56 6.30 -22.91
CA LEU A 60 -11.75 7.39 -21.93
C LEU A 60 -12.35 8.64 -22.62
N PRO A 61 -13.20 9.42 -21.92
CA PRO A 61 -13.74 9.16 -20.57
C PRO A 61 -14.74 8.00 -20.57
N TYR A 62 -14.97 7.40 -19.41
CA TYR A 62 -15.95 6.31 -19.24
C TYR A 62 -16.71 6.44 -17.91
N ALA A 63 -18.04 6.28 -17.94
CA ALA A 63 -18.88 6.34 -16.75
C ALA A 63 -19.41 4.95 -16.37
N ILE A 64 -19.12 4.50 -15.15
CA ILE A 64 -19.63 3.27 -14.55
C ILE A 64 -20.88 3.61 -13.73
N THR A 65 -22.05 3.27 -14.27
CA THR A 65 -23.35 3.56 -13.65
C THR A 65 -24.06 2.32 -13.10
N ASN A 66 -23.51 1.12 -13.31
CA ASN A 66 -24.03 -0.13 -12.79
C ASN A 66 -22.95 -0.86 -11.97
N PRO A 67 -23.31 -1.52 -10.86
CA PRO A 67 -22.40 -2.40 -10.14
C PRO A 67 -21.87 -3.51 -11.04
N GLY A 68 -20.66 -4.00 -10.75
CA GLY A 68 -20.08 -5.11 -11.49
C GLY A 68 -18.57 -5.06 -11.60
N SER A 69 -18.02 -6.02 -12.35
CA SER A 69 -16.60 -6.10 -12.66
C SER A 69 -16.31 -5.51 -14.04
N TYR A 70 -15.32 -4.64 -14.10
CA TYR A 70 -14.89 -3.90 -15.28
C TYR A 70 -13.41 -4.18 -15.56
N TYR A 71 -13.00 -4.13 -16.83
CA TYR A 71 -11.61 -4.40 -17.20
C TYR A 71 -11.11 -3.64 -18.43
N LEU A 72 -9.78 -3.56 -18.56
CA LEU A 72 -9.10 -3.00 -19.73
C LEU A 72 -8.56 -4.09 -20.67
N LEU A 73 -8.55 -3.79 -21.97
CA LEU A 73 -7.88 -4.59 -23.01
C LEU A 73 -6.57 -3.95 -23.52
N GLY A 74 -6.28 -2.73 -23.10
CA GLY A 74 -5.11 -1.98 -23.55
C GLY A 74 -4.96 -0.69 -22.77
N VAL A 75 -3.85 0.02 -23.01
CA VAL A 75 -3.61 1.34 -22.41
C VAL A 75 -4.62 2.34 -22.96
N LEU A 76 -5.31 3.04 -22.05
CA LEU A 76 -6.23 4.11 -22.40
C LEU A 76 -5.62 5.47 -22.10
N ARG A 77 -5.87 6.44 -22.99
CA ARG A 77 -5.46 7.83 -22.86
C ARG A 77 -6.66 8.74 -23.05
N GLY A 78 -6.79 9.79 -22.24
CA GLY A 78 -7.93 10.69 -22.35
C GLY A 78 -7.73 12.05 -21.66
N THR A 79 -8.61 12.98 -21.98
CA THR A 79 -8.71 14.27 -21.29
C THR A 79 -9.67 14.23 -20.09
N GLY A 80 -10.43 13.16 -19.94
CA GLY A 80 -11.23 12.81 -18.76
C GLY A 80 -11.10 11.31 -18.45
N GLY A 81 -11.15 10.95 -17.17
CA GLY A 81 -10.88 9.60 -16.69
C GLY A 81 -12.11 8.67 -16.62
N ILE A 82 -12.02 7.70 -15.72
CA ILE A 82 -13.14 6.81 -15.37
C ILE A 82 -13.91 7.46 -14.22
N TYR A 83 -15.22 7.66 -14.39
CA TYR A 83 -16.11 8.13 -13.34
C TYR A 83 -16.97 6.97 -12.82
N VAL A 84 -16.96 6.72 -11.51
CA VAL A 84 -17.70 5.64 -10.86
C VAL A 84 -18.88 6.23 -10.10
N ALA A 85 -20.09 6.04 -10.62
CA ALA A 85 -21.32 6.63 -10.08
C ALA A 85 -22.13 5.66 -9.18
N CYS A 86 -21.60 4.46 -8.90
CA CYS A 86 -22.32 3.44 -8.14
C CYS A 86 -21.37 2.58 -7.29
N SER A 87 -21.91 1.98 -6.24
CA SER A 87 -21.20 1.09 -5.31
C SER A 87 -21.00 -0.32 -5.88
N ALA A 88 -20.16 -1.13 -5.21
CA ALA A 88 -19.91 -2.54 -5.56
C ALA A 88 -19.34 -2.71 -6.98
N VAL A 89 -18.25 -1.97 -7.25
CA VAL A 89 -17.56 -1.95 -8.54
C VAL A 89 -16.14 -2.50 -8.36
N THR A 90 -15.72 -3.40 -9.24
CA THR A 90 -14.33 -3.83 -9.36
C THR A 90 -13.79 -3.36 -10.70
N ILE A 91 -12.72 -2.58 -10.71
CA ILE A 91 -11.98 -2.17 -11.90
C ILE A 91 -10.65 -2.93 -11.89
N ASP A 92 -10.50 -3.88 -12.82
CA ASP A 92 -9.25 -4.58 -13.07
C ASP A 92 -8.54 -3.94 -14.27
N LEU A 93 -7.46 -3.19 -14.01
CA LEU A 93 -6.69 -2.55 -15.07
C LEU A 93 -5.91 -3.56 -15.92
N ASN A 94 -5.87 -4.85 -15.54
CA ASN A 94 -5.35 -5.96 -16.33
C ASN A 94 -3.90 -5.76 -16.83
N GLY A 95 -3.07 -5.11 -16.01
CA GLY A 95 -1.69 -4.73 -16.31
C GLY A 95 -1.55 -3.48 -17.19
N PHE A 96 -2.66 -2.85 -17.59
CA PHE A 96 -2.66 -1.68 -18.47
C PHE A 96 -2.74 -0.35 -17.69
N GLY A 97 -2.58 0.74 -18.44
CA GLY A 97 -2.56 2.10 -17.91
C GLY A 97 -3.79 2.93 -18.26
N VAL A 98 -4.21 3.79 -17.33
CA VAL A 98 -5.18 4.90 -17.51
C VAL A 98 -4.40 6.20 -17.43
N TRP A 99 -4.10 6.81 -18.57
CA TRP A 99 -3.19 7.95 -18.65
C TRP A 99 -3.89 9.24 -19.05
N GLY A 100 -3.54 10.32 -18.37
CA GLY A 100 -3.96 11.65 -18.76
C GLY A 100 -3.27 12.12 -20.04
N MET A 101 -3.88 13.10 -20.71
CA MET A 101 -3.27 13.82 -21.83
C MET A 101 -3.01 15.27 -21.43
N THR A 102 -2.21 15.98 -22.22
CA THR A 102 -1.93 17.41 -21.98
C THR A 102 -3.24 18.20 -21.81
N ASN A 103 -3.29 19.05 -20.79
CA ASN A 103 -4.46 19.87 -20.40
C ASN A 103 -5.70 19.09 -19.90
N CYS A 104 -5.54 17.88 -19.37
CA CYS A 104 -6.65 17.15 -18.73
C CYS A 104 -6.96 17.72 -17.32
N ARG A 105 -8.03 18.50 -17.15
CA ARG A 105 -8.45 19.03 -15.82
C ARG A 105 -9.26 18.03 -14.99
N SER A 106 -8.95 16.74 -15.10
CA SER A 106 -9.74 15.65 -14.55
C SER A 106 -8.84 14.70 -13.74
N HIS A 107 -9.48 13.81 -12.99
CA HIS A 107 -8.84 12.71 -12.29
C HIS A 107 -8.75 11.47 -13.18
N GLY A 108 -7.83 10.56 -12.87
CA GLY A 108 -7.73 9.31 -13.61
C GLY A 108 -8.89 8.36 -13.35
N ILE A 109 -9.18 8.13 -12.07
CA ILE A 109 -10.37 7.41 -11.62
C ILE A 109 -11.03 8.25 -10.53
N GLU A 110 -12.25 8.69 -10.78
CA GLU A 110 -13.03 9.49 -9.86
C GLU A 110 -14.21 8.68 -9.33
N LEU A 111 -14.32 8.56 -8.01
CA LEU A 111 -15.49 7.97 -7.35
C LEU A 111 -16.46 9.09 -7.04
N GLY A 112 -17.71 8.91 -7.47
CA GLY A 112 -18.80 9.82 -7.16
C GLY A 112 -19.13 9.87 -5.66
N PRO A 113 -19.97 10.82 -5.24
CA PRO A 113 -20.37 10.96 -3.85
C PRO A 113 -21.10 9.70 -3.35
N GLU A 114 -20.89 9.36 -2.08
CA GLU A 114 -21.56 8.25 -1.37
C GLU A 114 -21.38 6.86 -2.02
N VAL A 115 -20.32 6.68 -2.82
CA VAL A 115 -19.97 5.40 -3.42
C VAL A 115 -19.18 4.56 -2.42
N SER A 116 -19.51 3.27 -2.30
CA SER A 116 -18.85 2.35 -1.38
C SER A 116 -18.44 1.05 -2.06
N VAL A 117 -17.47 0.34 -1.49
CA VAL A 117 -17.05 -0.99 -1.97
C VAL A 117 -16.56 -0.92 -3.42
N VAL A 118 -15.65 0.01 -3.70
CA VAL A 118 -14.95 0.08 -4.99
C VAL A 118 -13.57 -0.52 -4.87
N GLN A 119 -13.23 -1.43 -5.76
CA GLN A 119 -11.91 -2.02 -5.88
C GLN A 119 -11.26 -1.56 -7.18
N VAL A 120 -10.03 -1.05 -7.11
CA VAL A 120 -9.20 -0.78 -8.29
C VAL A 120 -7.91 -1.59 -8.15
N LYS A 121 -7.56 -2.35 -9.19
CA LYS A 121 -6.41 -3.25 -9.12
C LYS A 121 -5.64 -3.43 -10.42
N ASN A 122 -4.42 -3.97 -10.29
CA ASN A 122 -3.61 -4.54 -11.36
C ASN A 122 -3.28 -3.57 -12.50
N GLY A 123 -2.61 -2.45 -12.25
CA GLY A 123 -2.19 -1.59 -13.36
C GLY A 123 -1.68 -0.22 -12.96
N MET A 124 -1.79 0.73 -13.89
CA MET A 124 -1.20 2.06 -13.73
C MET A 124 -2.21 3.19 -13.92
N VAL A 125 -2.14 4.23 -13.08
CA VAL A 125 -2.90 5.47 -13.25
C VAL A 125 -1.96 6.66 -13.18
N ALA A 126 -1.76 7.38 -14.28
CA ALA A 126 -0.69 8.37 -14.37
C ALA A 126 -0.97 9.55 -15.29
N GLU A 127 -0.16 10.62 -15.17
CA GLU A 127 -0.15 11.79 -16.05
C GLU A 127 -1.43 12.64 -16.04
N TRP A 128 -2.20 12.61 -14.94
CA TRP A 128 -3.41 13.42 -14.79
C TRP A 128 -3.10 14.80 -14.21
N ASN A 129 -3.74 15.89 -14.67
CA ASN A 129 -3.58 17.19 -13.99
C ASN A 129 -4.40 17.29 -12.70
N GLY A 130 -5.23 16.30 -12.39
CA GLY A 130 -5.84 16.12 -11.07
C GLY A 130 -5.11 15.06 -10.25
N TRP A 131 -5.84 14.42 -9.35
CA TRP A 131 -5.44 13.17 -8.68
C TRP A 131 -5.45 11.96 -9.63
N GLY A 132 -4.60 10.98 -9.35
CA GLY A 132 -4.66 9.68 -10.03
C GLY A 132 -5.97 8.95 -9.73
N ILE A 133 -6.22 8.68 -8.44
CA ILE A 133 -7.49 8.13 -7.94
C ILE A 133 -8.06 9.09 -6.91
N TYR A 134 -9.31 9.50 -7.09
CA TYR A 134 -9.95 10.49 -6.25
C TYR A 134 -11.35 10.06 -5.85
N SER A 135 -11.66 10.12 -4.56
CA SER A 135 -13.04 9.98 -4.08
C SER A 135 -13.49 11.10 -3.15
N GLY A 136 -12.63 12.09 -2.91
CA GLY A 136 -12.76 12.93 -1.72
C GLY A 136 -12.84 12.08 -0.43
N THR A 137 -13.60 12.56 0.54
CA THR A 137 -13.82 11.90 1.85
C THR A 137 -15.09 11.05 1.92
N ASP A 138 -15.87 10.99 0.84
CA ASP A 138 -17.27 10.53 0.91
C ASP A 138 -17.43 9.05 0.52
N SER A 139 -16.40 8.46 -0.10
CA SER A 139 -16.39 7.02 -0.38
C SER A 139 -16.02 6.21 0.85
N THR A 140 -16.49 4.97 0.92
CA THR A 140 -16.16 4.08 2.05
C THR A 140 -15.83 2.67 1.60
N CYS A 141 -15.02 1.97 2.41
CA CYS A 141 -14.69 0.56 2.20
C CYS A 141 -14.07 0.28 0.83
N CYS A 142 -13.24 1.20 0.32
CA CYS A 142 -12.61 1.06 -0.98
C CYS A 142 -11.30 0.26 -0.86
N VAL A 143 -10.94 -0.47 -1.91
CA VAL A 143 -9.73 -1.30 -1.97
C VAL A 143 -8.87 -0.89 -3.15
N MET A 144 -7.64 -0.48 -2.89
CA MET A 144 -6.64 -0.17 -3.91
C MET A 144 -5.50 -1.17 -3.76
N GLU A 145 -5.30 -2.02 -4.77
CA GLU A 145 -4.31 -3.10 -4.66
C GLU A 145 -3.50 -3.31 -5.93
N ASP A 146 -2.21 -3.60 -5.82
CA ASP A 146 -1.37 -3.93 -6.98
C ASP A 146 -1.38 -2.83 -8.06
N LEU A 147 -1.17 -1.58 -7.63
CA LEU A 147 -1.23 -0.39 -8.47
C LEU A 147 0.09 0.38 -8.50
N SER A 148 0.37 1.00 -9.64
CA SER A 148 1.34 2.09 -9.78
C SER A 148 0.59 3.38 -10.09
N VAL A 149 0.70 4.39 -9.24
CA VAL A 149 0.03 5.68 -9.42
C VAL A 149 1.06 6.79 -9.39
N GLY A 150 1.13 7.64 -10.41
CA GLY A 150 2.16 8.67 -10.39
C GLY A 150 2.10 9.72 -11.48
N MET A 151 2.99 10.70 -11.40
CA MET A 151 3.06 11.81 -12.37
C MET A 151 1.75 12.60 -12.46
N ASN A 152 1.01 12.69 -11.35
CA ASN A 152 -0.27 13.38 -11.28
C ASN A 152 -0.07 14.77 -10.64
N SER A 153 -0.70 15.81 -11.16
CA SER A 153 -0.39 17.18 -10.74
C SER A 153 -0.96 17.56 -9.37
N ASP A 154 -2.07 16.96 -8.92
CA ASP A 154 -2.60 17.23 -7.56
C ASP A 154 -2.11 16.21 -6.53
N GLY A 155 -2.33 14.92 -6.75
CA GLY A 155 -2.01 13.89 -5.75
C GLY A 155 -2.13 12.48 -6.32
N GLY A 156 -1.67 11.49 -5.56
CA GLY A 156 -1.70 10.11 -6.01
C GLY A 156 -3.09 9.50 -5.85
N ILE A 157 -3.42 9.18 -4.59
CA ILE A 157 -4.66 8.48 -4.23
C ILE A 157 -5.32 9.21 -3.06
N SER A 158 -6.61 9.53 -3.21
CA SER A 158 -7.46 10.02 -2.13
C SER A 158 -8.69 9.11 -2.00
N VAL A 159 -8.80 8.42 -0.86
CA VAL A 159 -9.90 7.50 -0.56
C VAL A 159 -10.50 7.78 0.82
N GLY A 160 -11.80 7.54 0.99
CA GLY A 160 -12.49 7.80 2.25
C GLY A 160 -12.38 6.65 3.27
N ALA A 161 -13.28 6.63 4.24
CA ALA A 161 -13.14 5.85 5.48
C ALA A 161 -13.25 4.32 5.29
N GLY A 162 -12.59 3.56 6.15
CA GLY A 162 -12.64 2.10 6.14
C GLY A 162 -11.93 1.46 4.94
N SER A 163 -11.07 2.21 4.25
CA SER A 163 -10.43 1.76 3.02
C SER A 163 -9.16 0.96 3.28
N ARG A 164 -8.75 0.13 2.31
CA ARG A 164 -7.50 -0.63 2.34
C ARG A 164 -6.66 -0.31 1.12
N LEU A 165 -5.40 0.03 1.33
CA LEU A 165 -4.42 0.22 0.27
C LEU A 165 -3.26 -0.73 0.50
N GLU A 166 -2.99 -1.59 -0.48
CA GLU A 166 -2.08 -2.73 -0.32
C GLU A 166 -1.22 -2.95 -1.57
N ARG A 167 0.10 -3.07 -1.43
CA ARG A 167 1.02 -3.25 -2.59
C ARG A 167 0.86 -2.15 -3.64
N VAL A 168 0.78 -0.90 -3.18
CA VAL A 168 0.63 0.28 -4.05
C VAL A 168 1.92 1.09 -4.09
N LEU A 169 2.37 1.41 -5.30
CA LEU A 169 3.40 2.42 -5.55
C LEU A 169 2.73 3.75 -5.87
N VAL A 170 3.05 4.80 -5.12
CA VAL A 170 2.67 6.18 -5.43
C VAL A 170 3.90 7.05 -5.59
N ALA A 171 4.10 7.67 -6.76
CA ALA A 171 5.31 8.45 -7.01
C ALA A 171 5.10 9.72 -7.85
N GLU A 172 5.96 10.71 -7.63
CA GLU A 172 6.08 11.89 -8.50
C GLU A 172 4.77 12.68 -8.66
N CYS A 173 3.96 12.78 -7.58
CA CYS A 173 2.75 13.61 -7.59
C CYS A 173 3.01 15.03 -7.08
N GLY A 174 2.29 16.01 -7.64
CA GLY A 174 2.44 17.44 -7.31
C GLY A 174 1.87 17.87 -5.96
N GLY A 175 1.26 16.97 -5.20
CA GLY A 175 0.80 17.17 -3.82
C GLY A 175 0.98 15.91 -2.98
N CYS A 176 -0.01 15.53 -2.18
CA CYS A 176 0.14 14.36 -1.30
C CYS A 176 0.16 13.05 -2.11
N GLY A 177 0.96 12.08 -1.67
CA GLY A 177 0.97 10.76 -2.28
C GLY A 177 -0.35 10.03 -2.01
N MET A 178 -0.64 9.76 -0.74
CA MET A 178 -1.84 9.07 -0.30
C MET A 178 -2.57 9.89 0.76
N VAL A 179 -3.87 10.08 0.59
CA VAL A 179 -4.79 10.61 1.61
C VAL A 179 -5.86 9.57 1.85
N VAL A 180 -5.88 9.03 3.07
CA VAL A 180 -6.72 7.89 3.42
C VAL A 180 -7.58 8.27 4.61
N GLY A 181 -8.89 8.11 4.46
CA GLY A 181 -9.87 8.42 5.50
C GLY A 181 -9.71 7.58 6.79
N PRO A 182 -10.47 7.90 7.84
CA PRO A 182 -10.41 7.21 9.13
C PRO A 182 -10.67 5.70 9.05
N ALA A 183 -10.24 4.97 10.08
CA ALA A 183 -10.43 3.53 10.24
C ALA A 183 -9.89 2.68 9.06
N SER A 184 -8.81 3.13 8.43
CA SER A 184 -8.26 2.53 7.22
C SER A 184 -6.94 1.80 7.46
N THR A 185 -6.51 1.01 6.47
CA THR A 185 -5.25 0.27 6.52
C THR A 185 -4.41 0.54 5.28
N VAL A 186 -3.14 0.87 5.48
CA VAL A 186 -2.12 1.02 4.44
C VAL A 186 -0.99 0.02 4.72
N THR A 187 -0.76 -0.91 3.80
CA THR A 187 0.15 -2.04 3.99
C THR A 187 1.01 -2.29 2.76
N ASP A 188 2.30 -2.56 2.95
CA ASP A 188 3.21 -2.95 1.85
C ASP A 188 3.26 -1.94 0.70
N CYS A 189 3.12 -0.65 1.01
CA CYS A 189 3.11 0.41 0.02
C CYS A 189 4.50 1.07 -0.12
N LYS A 190 4.70 1.74 -1.25
CA LYS A 190 5.86 2.59 -1.50
C LYS A 190 5.40 3.96 -1.97
N VAL A 191 5.74 5.02 -1.24
CA VAL A 191 5.30 6.38 -1.52
C VAL A 191 6.48 7.32 -1.59
N THR A 192 6.84 7.75 -2.80
CA THR A 192 8.10 8.48 -3.01
C THR A 192 7.99 9.72 -3.88
N ASP A 193 8.88 10.69 -3.63
CA ASP A 193 9.10 11.83 -4.52
C ASP A 193 7.83 12.67 -4.79
N ASN A 194 6.91 12.71 -3.83
CA ASN A 194 5.72 13.56 -3.90
C ASN A 194 6.02 14.94 -3.32
N VAL A 195 5.48 16.00 -3.91
CA VAL A 195 5.72 17.38 -3.44
C VAL A 195 5.11 17.63 -2.05
N GLY A 196 4.00 16.95 -1.73
CA GLY A 196 3.31 17.07 -0.44
C GLY A 196 3.78 16.06 0.61
N THR A 197 2.87 15.71 1.52
CA THR A 197 3.09 14.63 2.50
C THR A 197 3.00 13.29 1.77
N GLY A 198 3.87 12.34 2.11
CA GLY A 198 3.81 11.00 1.52
C GLY A 198 2.46 10.35 1.78
N ILE A 199 2.16 10.07 3.05
CA ILE A 199 0.92 9.42 3.48
C ILE A 199 0.25 10.25 4.57
N VAL A 200 -1.03 10.56 4.36
CA VAL A 200 -1.92 11.15 5.36
C VAL A 200 -2.97 10.09 5.70
N VAL A 201 -3.04 9.67 6.96
CA VAL A 201 -4.10 8.77 7.45
C VAL A 201 -4.97 9.45 8.50
N GLY A 202 -6.29 9.28 8.34
CA GLY A 202 -7.28 9.72 9.32
C GLY A 202 -7.29 8.84 10.58
N ALA A 203 -8.06 9.27 11.59
CA ALA A 203 -8.12 8.64 12.90
C ALA A 203 -8.33 7.12 12.89
N ALA A 204 -7.77 6.42 13.88
CA ALA A 204 -7.90 4.97 14.08
C ALA A 204 -7.43 4.11 12.89
N SER A 205 -6.46 4.61 12.12
CA SER A 205 -5.90 3.89 10.96
C SER A 205 -4.60 3.16 11.29
N SER A 206 -4.19 2.25 10.42
CA SER A 206 -2.89 1.57 10.51
C SER A 206 -2.05 1.75 9.25
N VAL A 207 -0.75 2.01 9.43
CA VAL A 207 0.25 2.06 8.36
C VAL A 207 1.35 1.06 8.73
N LEU A 208 1.53 0.03 7.90
CA LEU A 208 2.35 -1.14 8.21
C LEU A 208 3.29 -1.45 7.06
N SER A 209 4.54 -1.82 7.37
CA SER A 209 5.50 -2.39 6.40
C SER A 209 5.63 -1.55 5.13
N THR A 210 5.65 -0.22 5.28
CA THR A 210 5.55 0.73 4.17
C THR A 210 6.81 1.60 4.08
N LEU A 211 7.22 1.92 2.85
CA LEU A 211 8.28 2.88 2.56
C LEU A 211 7.67 4.24 2.20
N SER A 212 8.06 5.30 2.92
CA SER A 212 7.76 6.68 2.53
C SER A 212 9.03 7.54 2.46
N ALA A 213 9.41 7.95 1.26
CA ALA A 213 10.72 8.60 1.06
C ALA A 213 10.71 9.81 0.13
N ASN A 214 11.60 10.77 0.40
CA ASN A 214 11.84 11.95 -0.45
C ASN A 214 10.58 12.80 -0.72
N ASN A 215 9.62 12.83 0.21
CA ASN A 215 8.43 13.66 0.05
C ASN A 215 8.71 15.09 0.55
N GLY A 216 8.06 16.09 -0.06
CA GLY A 216 8.30 17.51 0.22
C GLY A 216 7.71 18.03 1.54
N CYS A 217 6.92 17.21 2.25
CA CYS A 217 6.47 17.47 3.62
C CYS A 217 6.85 16.32 4.56
N ASP A 218 5.89 15.84 5.37
CA ASP A 218 6.10 14.70 6.26
C ASP A 218 6.10 13.40 5.44
N GLY A 219 6.80 12.37 5.90
CA GLY A 219 6.68 11.03 5.31
C GLY A 219 5.30 10.46 5.60
N ILE A 220 4.96 10.34 6.88
CA ILE A 220 3.63 9.95 7.36
C ILE A 220 3.07 11.03 8.30
N PHE A 221 1.86 11.50 8.01
CA PHE A 221 1.00 12.17 8.99
C PHE A 221 -0.06 11.20 9.49
N ALA A 222 -0.04 10.90 10.78
CA ALA A 222 -0.97 10.00 11.45
C ALA A 222 -1.85 10.77 12.44
N ASP A 223 -3.16 10.73 12.24
CA ASP A 223 -4.11 11.34 13.17
C ASP A 223 -4.33 10.46 14.43
N ILE A 224 -5.30 10.79 15.28
CA ILE A 224 -5.50 10.18 16.59
C ILE A 224 -5.74 8.66 16.52
N TYR A 225 -5.23 7.92 17.50
CA TYR A 225 -5.41 6.46 17.63
C TYR A 225 -4.80 5.63 16.49
N CYS A 226 -3.88 6.21 15.71
CA CYS A 226 -3.25 5.48 14.63
C CYS A 226 -2.13 4.54 15.11
N THR A 227 -1.85 3.50 14.33
CA THR A 227 -0.65 2.67 14.49
C THR A 227 0.24 2.80 13.25
N VAL A 228 1.49 3.21 13.44
CA VAL A 228 2.54 3.17 12.42
C VAL A 228 3.58 2.17 12.87
N ARG A 229 3.81 1.12 12.08
CA ARG A 229 4.70 0.02 12.49
C ARG A 229 5.51 -0.54 11.34
N ASP A 230 6.77 -0.88 11.60
CA ASP A 230 7.64 -1.56 10.63
C ASP A 230 7.82 -0.77 9.32
N CYS A 231 7.77 0.57 9.41
CA CYS A 231 7.88 1.44 8.24
C CYS A 231 9.32 1.95 8.07
N THR A 232 9.70 2.23 6.83
CA THR A 232 10.95 2.94 6.50
C THR A 232 10.64 4.35 6.02
N LEU A 233 11.17 5.35 6.72
CA LEU A 233 10.89 6.77 6.50
C LEU A 233 12.18 7.53 6.24
N MET A 234 12.41 7.95 4.99
CA MET A 234 13.71 8.48 4.61
C MET A 234 13.67 9.75 3.75
N GLY A 235 14.50 10.73 4.08
CA GLY A 235 14.72 11.87 3.17
C GLY A 235 13.52 12.80 3.01
N ASN A 236 12.52 12.72 3.89
CA ASN A 236 11.36 13.61 3.83
C ASN A 236 11.76 15.01 4.30
N ALA A 237 11.30 16.06 3.62
CA ALA A 237 11.77 17.43 3.83
C ALA A 237 11.36 18.01 5.20
N ARG A 238 10.29 17.47 5.80
CA ARG A 238 9.88 17.75 7.19
C ARG A 238 10.08 16.52 8.06
N ASN A 239 9.03 15.99 8.67
CA ASN A 239 9.17 14.90 9.61
C ASN A 239 9.20 13.54 8.90
N GLY A 240 9.89 12.56 9.45
CA GLY A 240 9.67 11.17 9.01
C GLY A 240 8.23 10.75 9.32
N ILE A 241 7.82 10.96 10.56
CA ILE A 241 6.47 10.73 11.08
C ILE A 241 6.02 11.93 11.90
N ALA A 242 4.81 12.43 11.66
CA ALA A 242 4.12 13.34 12.57
C ALA A 242 2.84 12.66 13.06
N CYS A 243 2.65 12.55 14.38
CA CYS A 243 1.44 12.00 14.94
C CYS A 243 0.77 12.96 15.93
N THR A 244 -0.56 12.92 15.97
CA THR A 244 -1.34 13.78 16.88
C THR A 244 -1.38 13.18 18.28
N ALA A 245 -2.37 12.35 18.61
CA ALA A 245 -2.57 11.84 19.96
C ALA A 245 -2.85 10.33 19.99
N SER A 246 -2.52 9.68 21.11
CA SER A 246 -2.81 8.26 21.37
C SER A 246 -2.35 7.30 20.27
N CYS A 247 -1.32 7.67 19.51
CA CYS A 247 -0.78 6.86 18.43
C CYS A 247 0.27 5.88 18.94
N ARG A 248 0.54 4.84 18.15
CA ARG A 248 1.62 3.88 18.37
C ARG A 248 2.59 3.97 17.20
N VAL A 249 3.85 4.33 17.46
CA VAL A 249 4.93 4.36 16.47
C VAL A 249 5.98 3.34 16.88
N LEU A 250 6.03 2.23 16.16
CA LEU A 250 6.71 1.01 16.61
C LEU A 250 7.68 0.47 15.54
N GLU A 251 8.89 0.10 15.94
CA GLU A 251 9.80 -0.70 15.09
C GLU A 251 10.06 -0.10 13.70
N CYS A 252 10.05 1.23 13.58
CA CYS A 252 10.30 1.93 12.32
C CYS A 252 11.78 2.26 12.13
N ASN A 253 12.23 2.31 10.88
CA ASN A 253 13.56 2.78 10.48
C ASN A 253 13.44 4.19 9.87
N ILE A 254 13.93 5.21 10.56
CA ILE A 254 13.62 6.61 10.28
C ILE A 254 14.91 7.39 10.14
N GLY A 255 15.23 7.87 8.95
CA GLY A 255 16.45 8.64 8.80
C GLY A 255 16.55 9.67 7.69
N ASN A 256 17.50 10.59 7.83
CA ASN A 256 17.71 11.70 6.90
C ASN A 256 16.47 12.59 6.69
N ASN A 257 15.54 12.65 7.66
CA ASN A 257 14.38 13.54 7.57
C ASN A 257 14.70 14.91 8.17
N GLY A 258 14.02 15.94 7.68
CA GLY A 258 14.05 17.27 8.30
C GLY A 258 15.26 18.13 7.90
N LYS A 259 15.81 17.88 6.72
CA LYS A 259 16.88 18.72 6.14
C LYS A 259 16.34 19.30 4.82
N PRO A 260 16.35 20.64 4.60
CA PRO A 260 17.06 21.71 5.34
C PRO A 260 16.19 22.62 6.22
N LEU A 261 14.88 22.35 6.43
CA LEU A 261 13.96 23.29 7.09
C LEU A 261 13.71 22.93 8.57
N PRO A 262 14.21 23.72 9.54
CA PRO A 262 13.80 23.62 10.94
C PRO A 262 12.41 24.26 11.19
N PRO A 263 11.65 23.82 12.22
CA PRO A 263 11.91 22.70 13.12
C PRO A 263 11.29 21.39 12.60
N SER A 264 12.11 20.37 12.34
CA SER A 264 11.69 19.07 11.80
C SER A 264 12.42 17.93 12.51
N ALA A 265 11.79 16.75 12.55
CA ALA A 265 12.24 15.61 13.33
C ALA A 265 12.07 14.27 12.59
N GLY A 266 12.78 13.22 12.99
CA GLY A 266 12.45 11.85 12.59
C GLY A 266 11.01 11.53 12.99
N ILE A 267 10.65 11.78 14.25
CA ILE A 267 9.28 11.66 14.77
C ILE A 267 8.88 12.95 15.51
N CYS A 268 7.73 13.51 15.16
CA CYS A 268 7.13 14.64 15.87
C CYS A 268 5.82 14.24 16.57
N LEU A 269 5.76 14.43 17.89
CA LEU A 269 4.59 14.20 18.73
C LEU A 269 3.89 15.53 19.00
N LYS A 270 2.72 15.72 18.38
CA LYS A 270 1.96 16.99 18.44
C LYS A 270 0.92 17.02 19.57
N GLY A 271 0.50 15.86 20.05
CA GLY A 271 -0.54 15.70 21.07
C GLY A 271 -0.18 14.60 22.08
N PRO A 272 -1.06 14.32 23.05
CA PRO A 272 -0.73 13.48 24.20
C PRO A 272 -0.87 11.98 23.96
N GLY A 273 -0.29 11.17 24.87
CA GLY A 273 -0.60 9.75 25.00
C GLY A 273 0.00 8.84 23.93
N ASN A 274 0.96 9.32 23.15
CA ASN A 274 1.59 8.51 22.10
C ASN A 274 2.59 7.51 22.70
N GLN A 275 2.75 6.37 22.04
CA GLN A 275 3.74 5.35 22.38
C GLN A 275 4.76 5.23 21.25
N VAL A 276 6.02 5.59 21.51
CA VAL A 276 7.11 5.55 20.53
C VAL A 276 8.14 4.53 20.99
N LYS A 277 8.16 3.35 20.35
CA LYS A 277 8.94 2.22 20.86
C LYS A 277 9.74 1.46 19.82
N GLY A 278 10.97 1.08 20.16
CA GLY A 278 11.76 0.16 19.34
C GLY A 278 12.19 0.73 17.99
N ASN A 279 12.20 2.05 17.82
CA ASN A 279 12.52 2.67 16.52
C ASN A 279 14.02 2.90 16.37
N ASN A 280 14.51 2.78 15.14
CA ASN A 280 15.86 3.18 14.75
C ASN A 280 15.80 4.57 14.09
N ILE A 281 16.35 5.59 14.74
CA ILE A 281 16.16 7.00 14.38
C ILE A 281 17.52 7.61 14.10
N THR A 282 17.84 7.80 12.81
CA THR A 282 19.21 8.10 12.37
C THR A 282 19.33 9.32 11.47
N ALA A 283 20.32 10.19 11.68
CA ALA A 283 20.69 11.26 10.74
C ALA A 283 19.58 12.29 10.41
N ASN A 284 18.59 12.45 11.27
CA ASN A 284 17.52 13.46 11.14
C ASN A 284 17.98 14.82 11.71
N GLY A 285 17.21 15.89 11.46
CA GLY A 285 17.39 17.16 12.18
C GLY A 285 17.26 16.95 13.69
N LYS A 286 16.03 16.73 14.17
CA LYS A 286 15.80 16.14 15.50
C LYS A 286 15.50 14.65 15.37
N GLY A 287 15.87 13.80 16.33
CA GLY A 287 15.45 12.40 16.32
C GLY A 287 13.95 12.30 16.66
N ILE A 288 13.59 12.64 17.90
CA ILE A 288 12.21 12.81 18.33
C ILE A 288 12.01 14.24 18.88
N SER A 289 10.89 14.86 18.50
CA SER A 289 10.43 16.14 19.03
C SER A 289 9.06 15.97 19.70
N VAL A 290 8.95 16.35 20.97
CA VAL A 290 7.69 16.36 21.74
C VAL A 290 7.28 17.82 21.98
N GLU A 291 6.19 18.24 21.34
CA GLU A 291 5.75 19.64 21.36
C GLU A 291 5.21 20.09 22.74
N ASN A 292 5.13 21.40 22.98
CA ASN A 292 4.80 22.01 24.27
C ASN A 292 3.52 21.47 24.95
N MET A 293 2.51 21.09 24.17
CA MET A 293 1.22 20.57 24.69
C MET A 293 1.14 19.04 24.65
N SER A 294 2.21 18.36 24.23
CA SER A 294 2.26 16.91 24.10
C SER A 294 2.72 16.30 25.44
N THR A 295 1.77 15.72 26.16
CA THR A 295 1.97 15.15 27.51
C THR A 295 1.65 13.65 27.56
N GLY A 296 2.14 12.96 28.59
CA GLY A 296 1.79 11.55 28.81
C GLY A 296 2.27 10.60 27.71
N ASN A 297 3.28 10.98 26.93
CA ASN A 297 3.86 10.12 25.92
C ASN A 297 4.83 9.12 26.56
N TRP A 298 4.92 7.92 25.97
CA TRP A 298 5.83 6.86 26.38
C TRP A 298 6.87 6.62 25.28
N ILE A 299 8.10 7.08 25.52
CA ILE A 299 9.24 6.97 24.61
C ILE A 299 10.21 5.92 25.15
N ASP A 300 10.36 4.81 24.44
CA ASP A 300 10.95 3.61 25.00
C ASP A 300 11.78 2.79 24.01
N ASN A 301 12.99 2.40 24.41
CA ASN A 301 13.82 1.48 23.62
C ASN A 301 14.05 1.96 22.17
N ASN A 302 14.23 3.26 21.97
CA ASN A 302 14.59 3.80 20.66
C ASN A 302 16.11 4.04 20.58
N SER A 303 16.66 3.87 19.39
CA SER A 303 18.06 4.15 19.07
C SER A 303 18.16 5.48 18.33
N PHE A 304 19.00 6.38 18.82
CA PHE A 304 19.21 7.71 18.25
C PHE A 304 20.66 7.83 17.78
N ILE A 305 20.91 7.87 16.48
CA ILE A 305 22.28 7.91 15.93
C ILE A 305 22.39 9.07 14.94
N ASP A 306 23.46 9.86 14.99
CA ASP A 306 23.75 10.93 13.99
C ASP A 306 22.68 12.01 13.78
N ASN A 307 21.66 12.10 14.64
CA ASN A 307 20.70 13.21 14.58
C ASN A 307 21.38 14.51 15.06
N GLU A 308 20.98 15.67 14.55
CA GLU A 308 21.55 16.95 15.03
C GLU A 308 21.21 17.12 16.51
N LEU A 309 19.95 16.93 16.89
CA LEU A 309 19.54 16.71 18.29
C LEU A 309 18.85 15.35 18.41
N GLY A 310 19.25 14.50 19.34
CA GLY A 310 18.63 13.19 19.52
C GLY A 310 17.17 13.29 19.97
N LEU A 311 16.92 13.89 21.13
CA LEU A 311 15.59 13.96 21.73
C LEU A 311 15.30 15.36 22.27
N GLU A 312 14.22 15.99 21.80
CA GLU A 312 13.68 17.23 22.33
C GLU A 312 12.32 16.98 22.98
N VAL A 313 12.18 17.35 24.25
CA VAL A 313 10.93 17.24 25.00
C VAL A 313 10.58 18.57 25.60
N LEU A 314 9.71 19.29 24.90
CA LEU A 314 9.22 20.60 25.33
C LEU A 314 7.93 20.48 26.17
N GLY A 315 7.13 19.43 25.93
CA GLY A 315 5.98 19.09 26.76
C GLY A 315 6.37 18.51 28.13
N THR A 316 5.39 18.33 29.00
CA THR A 316 5.58 17.82 30.37
C THR A 316 4.86 16.49 30.60
N GLY A 317 5.17 15.80 31.71
CA GLY A 317 4.48 14.57 32.10
C GLY A 317 4.75 13.37 31.17
N ASN A 318 5.86 13.38 30.42
CA ASN A 318 6.24 12.27 29.54
C ASN A 318 7.10 11.25 30.28
N PHE A 319 7.06 10.00 29.82
CA PHE A 319 7.83 8.87 30.36
C PHE A 319 8.85 8.37 29.35
N ILE A 320 10.14 8.46 29.72
CA ILE A 320 11.29 8.26 28.81
C ILE A 320 12.24 7.25 29.44
N VAL A 321 12.42 6.09 28.79
CA VAL A 321 13.17 4.97 29.37
C VAL A 321 13.85 4.12 28.29
N ARG A 322 14.95 3.43 28.60
CA ARG A 322 15.68 2.51 27.69
C ARG A 322 16.13 3.10 26.35
N ASN A 323 16.14 4.42 26.19
CA ASN A 323 16.58 5.03 24.95
C ASN A 323 18.10 5.11 24.91
N CYS A 324 18.68 4.87 23.74
CA CYS A 324 20.12 4.84 23.55
C CYS A 324 20.55 5.87 22.52
N PHE A 325 21.63 6.60 22.80
CA PHE A 325 22.12 7.67 21.94
C PHE A 325 23.54 7.34 21.46
N GLY A 326 23.70 7.15 20.15
CA GLY A 326 25.00 7.12 19.48
C GLY A 326 25.62 8.53 19.39
N THR A 327 26.93 8.60 19.20
CA THR A 327 27.69 9.85 19.06
C THR A 327 27.11 10.73 17.93
N PRO A 328 26.67 11.97 18.19
CA PRO A 328 26.27 12.91 17.15
C PRO A 328 27.51 13.38 16.39
N LEU A 329 27.46 13.37 15.06
CA LEU A 329 28.53 13.93 14.23
C LEU A 329 28.63 15.47 14.32
N ALA A 330 27.60 16.17 14.82
CA ALA A 330 27.44 17.61 14.60
C ALA A 330 27.10 18.48 15.83
N THR A 331 26.63 17.93 16.95
CA THR A 331 26.36 18.73 18.16
C THR A 331 27.46 18.57 19.19
N ASN A 332 27.79 19.67 19.88
CA ASN A 332 28.78 19.79 20.96
C ASN A 332 28.43 18.95 22.22
N GLY A 333 27.97 17.70 22.05
CA GLY A 333 27.68 16.77 23.14
C GLY A 333 26.31 16.90 23.79
N VAL A 334 25.36 17.70 23.27
CA VAL A 334 23.98 17.73 23.79
C VAL A 334 23.10 16.77 23.00
N HIS A 335 22.87 15.58 23.56
CA HIS A 335 22.10 14.52 22.90
C HIS A 335 20.59 14.66 23.15
N SER A 336 20.21 15.32 24.24
CA SER A 336 18.81 15.51 24.61
C SER A 336 18.56 16.85 25.31
N MET A 337 17.34 17.37 25.14
CA MET A 337 16.81 18.52 25.84
C MET A 337 15.44 18.14 26.40
N ILE A 338 15.36 17.95 27.72
CA ILE A 338 14.13 17.51 28.38
C ILE A 338 13.73 18.56 29.41
N MET A 339 12.55 19.18 29.20
CA MET A 339 11.99 20.15 30.14
C MET A 339 11.68 19.50 31.51
N PRO A 340 11.58 20.30 32.59
CA PRO A 340 11.13 19.80 33.90
C PRO A 340 9.78 19.08 33.84
N ASP A 341 9.44 18.37 34.92
CA ASP A 341 8.19 17.62 35.08
C ASP A 341 8.00 16.45 34.11
N ASN A 342 9.09 15.96 33.50
CA ASN A 342 9.16 14.70 32.76
C ASN A 342 9.82 13.60 33.61
N GLN A 343 9.42 12.36 33.40
CA GLN A 343 10.00 11.18 34.04
C GLN A 343 11.00 10.51 33.08
N ALA A 344 12.28 10.83 33.23
CA ALA A 344 13.36 10.28 32.40
C ALA A 344 14.30 9.37 33.22
N ALA A 345 14.63 8.20 32.67
CA ALA A 345 15.72 7.34 33.18
C ALA A 345 17.07 7.96 32.87
N GLN A 346 18.13 7.35 33.40
CA GLN A 346 19.47 7.55 32.86
C GLN A 346 19.43 7.39 31.33
N ILE A 347 19.83 8.45 30.64
CA ILE A 347 20.05 8.44 29.21
C ILE A 347 21.47 7.93 28.97
N LEU A 348 21.59 6.82 28.26
CA LEU A 348 22.89 6.28 27.87
C LEU A 348 23.42 7.06 26.67
N GLU A 349 24.30 8.00 26.96
CA GLU A 349 25.07 8.72 25.95
C GLU A 349 26.27 7.87 25.53
N ASN A 350 26.45 7.72 24.22
CA ASN A 350 27.49 6.93 23.56
C ASN A 350 27.32 5.42 23.81
N MET A 351 26.85 4.70 22.79
CA MET A 351 26.82 3.24 22.81
C MET A 351 28.19 2.68 23.22
N GLY A 352 28.25 1.98 24.36
CA GLY A 352 29.47 1.46 24.98
C GLY A 352 29.87 2.13 26.31
N SER A 353 29.21 3.21 26.71
CA SER A 353 29.38 3.78 28.05
C SER A 353 28.82 2.85 29.14
N SER A 354 29.44 2.89 30.33
CA SER A 354 28.93 2.15 31.49
C SER A 354 27.73 2.88 32.10
N PHE A 355 26.79 2.13 32.68
CA PHE A 355 25.77 2.70 33.55
C PHE A 355 26.44 3.48 34.69
N THR A 356 25.95 4.70 34.96
CA THR A 356 26.55 5.58 35.97
C THR A 356 25.74 5.58 37.27
N ASP A 357 24.52 5.06 37.23
CA ASP A 357 23.73 4.76 38.41
C ASP A 357 23.65 3.24 38.66
N ALA A 358 23.38 2.87 39.92
CA ALA A 358 23.15 1.48 40.31
C ALA A 358 21.71 1.03 40.00
N ASN A 359 20.91 1.86 39.33
CA ASN A 359 19.52 1.60 39.05
C ASN A 359 19.20 2.01 37.60
N PRO A 360 19.67 1.22 36.61
CA PRO A 360 19.45 1.52 35.19
C PRO A 360 17.95 1.55 34.80
N TRP A 361 17.07 1.22 35.75
CA TRP A 361 15.63 1.20 35.68
C TRP A 361 14.96 2.17 36.66
N ALA A 362 15.64 3.25 37.08
CA ALA A 362 15.23 4.16 38.16
C ALA A 362 13.78 4.70 38.08
N ASN A 363 13.13 4.59 36.93
CA ASN A 363 11.75 5.02 36.70
C ASN A 363 10.70 3.97 37.12
N ILE A 364 11.12 2.75 37.48
CA ILE A 364 10.25 1.73 38.05
C ILE A 364 10.23 1.97 39.56
N ARG A 365 9.23 2.72 40.05
CA ARG A 365 9.01 2.86 41.50
C ARG A 365 8.62 1.49 42.06
N LEU A 366 9.58 0.78 42.64
CA LEU A 366 9.29 -0.31 43.56
C LEU A 366 8.77 0.33 44.85
N THR A 367 7.45 0.44 45.01
CA THR A 367 6.90 0.71 46.34
C THR A 367 7.27 -0.48 47.24
N PRO A 368 7.99 -0.29 48.35
CA PRO A 368 8.08 -1.34 49.36
C PRO A 368 6.66 -1.56 49.89
N GLY A 369 6.16 -2.79 49.80
CA GLY A 369 4.95 -3.17 50.53
C GLY A 369 5.21 -3.02 52.01
N ASN A 370 4.38 -2.23 52.69
CA ASN A 370 4.21 -2.30 54.14
C ASN A 370 3.08 -3.28 54.46
#